data_AF-A0A2N3BTK3-F1
#
_entry.id   AF-A0A2N3BTK3-F1
#
_cell.length_a   1.000
_cell.length_b   1.000
_cell.length_c   1.000
_cell.angle_alpha   90.00
_cell.angle_beta   90.00
_cell.angle_gamma   90.00
#
_symmetry.space_group_name_H-M   'P 1'
#
loop_
_entity.id
_entity.type
_entity.pdbx_description
1 polymer ?
#
loop_
_entity_poly.entity_id
_entity_poly.type
_entity_poly.pdbx_seq_one_letter_code
_entity_poly.pdbx_strand_id
1 'polypeptide(L)' 'MMQVFRVVSAAFVAAVFSAAPMIAQPLAQIAGPREQPPADYSANQYVDSAGCVFMRAGVGAAVTWVPRVNRERRLV' A
#
# COMPACT_ATOMS: atom_id res chain seq x y z
N MET A 1 32.38 -25.63 -17.57
CA MET A 1 31.25 -24.95 -18.24
C MET A 1 29.95 -25.02 -17.45
N MET A 2 29.45 -26.21 -17.07
CA MET A 2 28.20 -26.39 -16.30
C MET A 2 28.13 -25.64 -14.95
N GLN A 3 29.23 -25.59 -14.20
CA GLN A 3 29.30 -24.91 -12.89
C GLN A 3 29.21 -23.38 -13.01
N VAL A 4 29.82 -22.82 -14.06
CA VAL A 4 29.84 -21.37 -14.31
C VAL A 4 28.43 -20.87 -14.63
N PHE A 5 27.67 -21.63 -15.44
CA PHE A 5 26.27 -21.34 -15.74
C PHE A 5 25.38 -21.35 -14.50
N ARG A 6 25.62 -22.24 -13.53
CA ARG A 6 24.84 -22.31 -12.28
C ARG A 6 25.09 -21.08 -11.41
N VAL A 7 26.35 -20.66 -11.29
CA VAL A 7 26.72 -19.47 -10.49
C VAL A 7 26.14 -18.20 -11.12
N VAL A 8 26.23 -18.04 -12.43
CA VAL A 8 25.66 -16.90 -13.15
C VAL A 8 24.13 -16.86 -13.02
N SER A 9 23.47 -18.01 -13.14
CA SER A 9 22.00 -18.09 -12.98
C SER A 9 21.57 -17.74 -11.56
N ALA A 10 22.29 -18.24 -10.54
CA ALA A 10 21.98 -17.94 -9.14
C ALA A 10 22.16 -16.44 -8.81
N ALA A 11 23.21 -15.82 -9.34
CA ALA A 11 23.44 -14.38 -9.18
C ALA A 11 22.34 -13.55 -9.85
N PHE A 12 21.88 -13.97 -11.03
CA PHE A 12 20.80 -13.28 -11.74
C PHE A 12 19.47 -13.36 -10.98
N VAL A 13 19.13 -14.53 -10.41
CA VAL A 13 17.96 -14.70 -9.56
C VAL A 13 18.05 -13.81 -8.31
N ALA A 14 19.20 -13.78 -7.64
CA ALA A 14 19.41 -12.94 -6.46
C ALA A 14 19.22 -11.43 -6.75
N ALA A 15 19.63 -10.97 -7.93
CA ALA A 15 19.45 -9.57 -8.35
C ALA A 15 17.99 -9.21 -8.64
N VAL A 16 17.17 -10.14 -9.15
CA VAL A 16 15.75 -9.90 -9.45
C VAL A 16 14.89 -9.91 -8.17
N PHE A 17 15.31 -10.65 -7.15
CA PHE A 17 14.60 -10.76 -5.86
C PHE A 17 15.07 -9.78 -4.79
N SER A 18 15.83 -8.73 -5.13
CA SER A 18 16.10 -7.65 -4.18
C SER A 18 14.78 -6.96 -3.82
N ALA A 19 14.23 -7.28 -2.64
CA ALA A 19 13.04 -6.64 -2.11
C ALA A 19 13.30 -5.14 -2.00
N ALA A 20 12.71 -4.35 -2.90
CA ALA A 20 12.76 -2.90 -2.78
C ALA A 20 12.09 -2.52 -1.45
N PRO A 21 12.72 -1.64 -0.64
CA PRO A 21 12.08 -1.19 0.60
C PRO A 21 10.79 -0.45 0.24
N MET A 22 9.65 -0.96 0.72
CA MET A 22 8.40 -0.21 0.69
C MET A 22 8.57 0.97 1.65
N ILE A 23 8.84 2.16 1.10
CA ILE A 23 8.93 3.39 1.91
C ILE A 23 7.53 3.70 2.44
N ALA A 24 7.35 3.57 3.75
CA ALA A 24 6.13 3.99 4.42
C ALA A 24 5.99 5.52 4.32
N GLN A 25 4.87 6.00 3.78
CA GLN A 25 4.59 7.42 3.67
C GLN A 25 4.29 8.02 5.06
N PRO A 26 4.73 9.25 5.36
CA PRO A 26 4.35 9.93 6.59
C PRO A 26 2.83 10.12 6.67
N LEU A 27 2.20 9.77 7.79
CA LEU A 27 0.75 9.94 7.99
C LEU A 27 0.25 11.36 7.65
N ALA A 28 1.05 12.38 7.99
CA ALA A 28 0.71 13.78 7.76
C ALA A 28 0.60 14.16 6.28
N GLN A 29 1.16 13.36 5.37
CA GLN A 29 1.12 13.60 3.93
C GLN A 29 -0.02 12.84 3.22
N ILE A 30 -0.75 11.98 3.93
CA ILE A 30 -1.85 11.19 3.36
C ILE A 30 -3.18 11.89 3.66
N ALA A 31 -3.72 12.56 2.65
CA ALA A 31 -5.01 13.25 2.74
C ALA A 31 -6.21 12.31 2.49
N GLY A 32 -5.99 11.13 1.92
CA GLY A 32 -7.03 10.19 1.52
C GLY A 32 -6.48 9.09 0.60
N PRO A 33 -7.37 8.21 0.08
CA PRO A 33 -6.98 7.16 -0.84
C PRO A 33 -6.43 7.72 -2.14
N ARG A 34 -5.51 7.00 -2.78
CA ARG A 34 -4.90 7.41 -4.05
C ARG A 34 -5.95 7.64 -5.13
N GLU A 35 -6.96 6.79 -5.17
CA GLU A 35 -8.15 6.95 -5.99
C GLU A 35 -9.40 7.04 -5.11
N GLN A 36 -10.39 7.78 -5.58
CA GLN A 36 -11.65 7.88 -4.84
C GLN A 36 -12.51 6.65 -5.11
N PRO A 37 -13.17 6.10 -4.09
CA PRO A 37 -14.14 5.05 -4.31
C PRO A 37 -15.27 5.52 -5.26
N PRO A 38 -15.87 4.60 -6.02
CA PRO A 38 -17.04 4.89 -6.84
C PRO A 38 -18.14 5.62 -6.07
N ALA A 39 -18.95 6.42 -6.77
CA ALA A 39 -20.00 7.21 -6.13
C ALA A 39 -21.08 6.35 -5.42
N ASP A 40 -21.32 5.14 -5.94
CA ASP A 40 -22.21 4.13 -5.39
C ASP A 40 -21.54 3.19 -4.39
N TYR A 41 -20.25 3.41 -4.08
CA TYR A 41 -19.56 2.64 -3.07
C TYR A 41 -20.25 2.83 -1.71
N SER A 42 -20.65 1.72 -1.09
CA SER A 42 -21.47 1.73 0.14
C SER A 42 -20.74 1.18 1.36
N ALA A 43 -19.59 0.52 1.18
CA ALA A 43 -18.82 -0.03 2.29
C ALA A 43 -18.09 1.05 3.10
N ASN A 44 -17.87 0.78 4.38
CA ASN A 44 -17.23 1.71 5.33
C ASN A 44 -15.70 1.75 5.21
N GLN A 45 -15.10 0.79 4.52
CA GLN A 45 -13.66 0.69 4.28
C GLN A 45 -13.41 0.66 2.79
N TYR A 46 -12.33 1.29 2.32
CA TYR A 46 -11.88 1.27 0.93
C TYR A 46 -10.40 0.91 0.88
N VAL A 47 -10.02 0.08 -0.09
CA VAL A 47 -8.61 -0.27 -0.35
C VAL A 47 -8.24 0.34 -1.69
N ASP A 48 -7.20 1.17 -1.69
CA ASP A 48 -6.69 1.76 -2.91
C ASP A 48 -5.71 0.83 -3.64
N SER A 49 -5.25 1.26 -4.81
CA SER A 49 -4.34 0.54 -5.69
C SER A 49 -2.93 0.43 -5.13
N ALA A 50 -2.60 1.19 -4.08
CA ALA A 50 -1.38 1.02 -3.30
C ALA A 50 -1.52 -0.09 -2.25
N GLY A 51 -2.73 -0.60 -2.01
CA GLY A 51 -3.05 -1.54 -0.94
C GLY A 51 -3.35 -0.86 0.40
N CYS A 52 -3.42 0.47 0.46
CA CYS A 52 -3.70 1.21 1.68
C CYS A 52 -5.18 1.14 2.03
N VAL A 53 -5.49 0.89 3.31
CA VAL A 53 -6.87 0.80 3.80
C VAL A 53 -7.33 2.13 4.40
N PHE A 54 -8.50 2.60 3.97
CA PHE A 54 -9.13 3.84 4.44
C PHE A 54 -10.51 3.55 5.02
N MET A 55 -10.89 4.30 6.05
CA MET A 55 -12.21 4.23 6.68
C MET A 55 -13.00 5.51 6.40
N ARG A 56 -14.31 5.39 6.18
CA ARG A 56 -15.21 6.54 6.11
C ARG A 56 -15.33 7.19 7.49
N ALA A 57 -15.18 8.51 7.52
CA ALA A 57 -15.44 9.37 8.66
C ALA A 57 -16.31 10.55 8.23
N GLY A 58 -17.15 11.06 9.12
CA GLY A 58 -18.05 12.19 8.86
C GLY A 58 -19.51 11.89 9.17
N VAL A 59 -20.36 12.91 9.07
CA VAL A 59 -21.79 12.86 9.40
C VAL A 59 -22.60 13.39 8.22
N GLY A 60 -23.63 12.65 7.80
CA GLY A 60 -24.48 13.03 6.66
C GLY A 60 -23.77 12.86 5.31
N ALA A 61 -23.86 13.86 4.43
CA ALA A 61 -23.27 13.83 3.08
C ALA A 61 -21.77 14.17 3.05
N ALA A 62 -21.20 14.68 4.14
CA ALA A 62 -19.78 15.00 4.23
C ALA A 62 -18.99 13.76 4.64
N VAL A 63 -18.48 13.01 3.65
CA VAL A 63 -17.61 11.85 3.86
C VAL A 63 -16.16 12.24 3.63
N THR A 64 -15.33 12.01 4.64
CA THR A 64 -13.87 12.07 4.57
C THR A 64 -13.31 10.67 4.73
N TRP A 65 -12.31 10.33 3.95
CA TRP A 65 -11.62 9.05 4.08
C TRP A 65 -10.34 9.20 4.90
N VAL A 66 -10.28 8.52 6.04
CA VAL A 66 -9.13 8.57 6.94
C VAL A 66 -8.30 7.28 6.85
N PRO A 67 -6.96 7.35 6.83
CA PRO A 67 -6.13 6.17 6.75
C PRO A 67 -6.29 5.30 8.00
N ARG A 68 -6.39 3.99 7.80
CA ARG A 68 -6.37 3.01 8.89
C ARG A 68 -4.95 2.87 9.40
N VAL A 69 -4.79 2.97 10.72
CA VAL A 69 -3.48 2.86 11.39
C VAL A 69 -3.49 1.75 12.42
N ASN A 70 -2.31 1.25 12.78
CA ASN A 70 -2.11 0.28 13.85
C ASN A 70 -2.12 0.99 15.22
N ARG A 71 -1.91 0.22 16.30
CA ARG A 71 -1.91 0.75 17.68
C ARG A 71 -0.83 1.82 17.92
N GLU A 72 0.27 1.76 17.18
CA GLU A 72 1.38 2.72 17.22
C GLU A 72 1.14 3.95 16.34
N ARG A 73 -0.04 4.08 15.71
CA ARG A 73 -0.37 5.13 14.75
C ARG A 73 0.54 5.11 13.52
N ARG A 74 0.91 3.93 13.03
CA ARG A 74 1.52 3.73 11.71
C ARG A 74 0.50 3.14 10.74
N LEU A 75 0.67 3.41 9.45
CA LEU A 75 -0.12 2.77 8.39
C LEU A 75 0.08 1.26 8.44
N VAL A 76 -0.97 0.53 8.05
CA VAL A 76 -1.02 -0.93 8.06
C VAL A 76 -1.17 -1.46 6.65
#